data_AF-A0A2M7AD83-F1
#
_entry.id   AF-A0A2M7AD83-F1
#
_cell.length_a   1.000
_cell.length_b   1.000
_cell.length_c   1.000
_cell.angle_alpha   90.00
_cell.angle_beta   90.00
_cell.angle_gamma   90.00
#
_symmetry.space_group_name_H-M   'P 1'
#
loop_
_entity.id
_entity.type
_entity.pdbx_description
1 polymer ?
#
loop_
_entity_poly.entity_id
_entity_poly.type
_entity_poly.pdbx_seq_one_letter_code
_entity_poly.pdbx_strand_id
1 'polypeptide(L)'
;MPALREISCARRVTVLSPQTTTVRETLVRLSVLFVCVNRYQRYSWVRAPALTINDKAGAVPFGSMVLTHSCRESIILCRTRTNDQELRMHNIPVLHVCGTSLAAAYEKALIALHANGIPFRTQYDKPGDPLSLDCTMNITVLDPLSEPMIHKAFPGGIEDLREYVMELQGAKDHWVKNMNDPDDTRWEYTYHQRLQAYGMWHELRDGKPTEAGLMKIDQIEAVISKLVAQPFTRQAQMITWMPNIDLDCYDPPCLQSVWYRIIEDEKTGDYWLNCNIRFRSNDAWGANFMNMFGFILFSREVIADEVQKQSGKSVRLARLNWHADSWHIYGKDIADARARLFDRIESTTFEQRVYNFSGSMIREIYDEAEAAIRNKIAEYDRTH
;
A
#
# COMPACT_ATOMS: atom_id res chain seq x y z
N MET A 1 -35.26 -38.76 17.82
CA MET A 1 -34.93 -38.55 19.25
C MET A 1 -33.50 -38.97 19.49
N PRO A 2 -32.71 -38.26 20.31
CA PRO A 2 -32.93 -36.93 20.88
C PRO A 2 -31.80 -35.96 20.46
N ALA A 3 -31.86 -34.64 20.62
CA ALA A 3 -32.93 -33.66 20.70
C ALA A 3 -32.21 -32.30 20.57
N LEU A 4 -32.77 -31.41 19.75
CA LEU A 4 -32.48 -29.98 19.77
C LEU A 4 -32.68 -29.40 21.18
N ARG A 5 -31.81 -28.46 21.58
CA ARG A 5 -32.19 -27.39 22.52
C ARG A 5 -31.55 -26.06 22.11
N GLU A 6 -32.35 -25.23 21.44
CA GLU A 6 -32.31 -23.78 21.62
C GLU A 6 -32.60 -23.46 23.09
N ILE A 7 -31.87 -22.52 23.68
CA ILE A 7 -32.34 -21.74 24.83
C ILE A 7 -31.91 -20.27 24.64
N SER A 8 -32.81 -19.48 24.04
CA SER A 8 -33.37 -18.24 24.59
C SER A 8 -32.55 -17.52 25.67
N CYS A 9 -32.02 -16.33 25.35
CA CYS A 9 -31.67 -15.34 26.38
C CYS A 9 -32.82 -14.34 26.51
N ALA A 10 -33.61 -14.50 27.56
CA ALA A 10 -34.74 -13.66 27.90
C ALA A 10 -34.29 -12.25 28.33
N ARG A 11 -34.95 -11.24 27.78
CA ARG A 11 -34.97 -9.87 28.31
C ARG A 11 -35.57 -9.89 29.73
N ARG A 12 -34.85 -9.35 30.71
CA ARG A 12 -35.47 -8.78 31.92
C ARG A 12 -35.09 -7.31 32.02
N VAL A 13 -36.03 -6.48 31.56
CA VAL A 13 -36.12 -5.06 31.91
C VAL A 13 -36.68 -5.02 33.32
N THR A 14 -35.92 -4.46 34.27
CA THR A 14 -36.46 -4.12 35.60
C THR A 14 -36.54 -2.60 35.67
N VAL A 15 -37.76 -2.08 35.58
CA VAL A 15 -38.10 -0.70 35.88
C VAL A 15 -38.27 -0.60 37.40
N LEU A 16 -37.52 0.29 38.04
CA LEU A 16 -37.76 0.67 39.43
C LEU A 16 -38.25 2.12 39.46
N SER A 17 -39.47 2.30 40.00
CA SER A 17 -40.13 3.59 40.22
C SER A 17 -39.46 4.41 41.33
N PRO A 18 -39.55 5.75 41.32
CA PRO A 18 -39.02 6.57 42.41
C PRO A 18 -39.99 6.60 43.60
N GLN A 19 -39.51 6.22 44.78
CA GLN A 19 -40.10 6.65 46.04
C GLN A 19 -39.10 7.52 46.81
N THR A 20 -39.60 8.66 47.26
CA THR A 20 -38.95 9.68 48.07
C THR A 20 -38.71 9.21 49.50
N THR A 21 -37.47 9.25 50.01
CA THR A 21 -37.16 9.75 51.37
C THR A 21 -35.66 9.94 51.65
N THR A 22 -35.32 11.15 52.08
CA THR A 22 -34.32 11.56 53.12
C THR A 22 -32.88 11.01 53.11
N VAL A 23 -31.99 11.93 52.72
CA VAL A 23 -30.65 12.27 53.24
C VAL A 23 -30.08 11.38 54.36
N ARG A 24 -28.97 10.70 54.07
CA ARG A 24 -27.83 10.52 54.98
C ARG A 24 -26.54 10.30 54.18
N GLU A 25 -25.52 11.06 54.55
CA GLU A 25 -24.20 11.12 53.94
C GLU A 25 -23.52 9.74 53.88
N THR A 26 -22.96 9.39 52.73
CA THR A 26 -21.95 8.33 52.64
C THR A 26 -20.97 8.72 51.54
N LEU A 27 -19.70 8.89 51.93
CA LEU A 27 -18.58 9.16 51.04
C LEU A 27 -18.50 8.09 49.95
N VAL A 28 -18.69 8.50 48.70
CA VAL A 28 -18.35 7.69 47.53
C VAL A 28 -16.84 7.79 47.31
N ARG A 29 -16.09 6.71 47.59
CA ARG A 29 -14.76 6.50 47.02
C ARG A 29 -14.93 6.13 45.55
N LEU A 30 -14.69 7.06 44.64
CA LEU A 30 -14.52 6.77 43.23
C LEU A 30 -13.13 6.15 43.03
N SER A 31 -13.07 4.83 42.90
CA SER A 31 -11.89 4.15 42.36
C SER A 31 -12.03 4.11 40.85
N VAL A 32 -11.36 5.03 40.15
CA VAL A 32 -11.21 4.95 38.69
C VAL A 32 -10.18 3.88 38.38
N LEU A 33 -10.65 2.68 38.05
CA LEU A 33 -9.81 1.57 37.61
C LEU A 33 -9.61 1.69 36.08
N PHE A 34 -8.47 2.20 35.63
CA PHE A 34 -8.07 2.08 34.24
C PHE A 34 -7.57 0.66 34.00
N VAL A 35 -8.41 -0.19 33.40
CA VAL A 35 -7.99 -1.50 32.91
C VAL A 35 -7.54 -1.36 31.46
N CYS A 36 -6.23 -1.19 31.27
CA CYS A 36 -5.60 -1.45 29.97
C CYS A 36 -5.44 -2.96 29.82
N VAL A 37 -6.33 -3.61 29.08
CA VAL A 37 -6.18 -5.02 28.73
C VAL A 37 -5.14 -5.12 27.61
N ASN A 38 -3.89 -5.37 27.97
CA ASN A 38 -2.89 -5.89 27.03
C ASN A 38 -2.72 -7.40 27.32
N ARG A 39 -3.12 -8.21 26.35
CA ARG A 39 -2.93 -9.68 26.37
C ARG A 39 -1.42 -9.97 26.35
N TYR A 40 -1.01 -10.89 27.20
CA TYR A 40 0.36 -11.40 27.41
C TYR A 40 1.29 -10.50 28.24
N GLN A 41 1.37 -10.74 29.56
CA GLN A 41 2.63 -11.09 30.24
C GLN A 41 2.39 -11.48 31.72
N ARG A 42 3.30 -12.31 32.23
CA ARG A 42 3.30 -12.96 33.55
C ARG A 42 3.27 -11.93 34.70
N TYR A 43 2.50 -12.23 35.74
CA TYR A 43 2.50 -11.51 37.01
C TYR A 43 3.89 -11.57 37.66
N SER A 44 4.48 -10.41 37.93
CA SER A 44 5.54 -10.25 38.93
C SER A 44 5.07 -9.23 39.96
N TRP A 45 5.10 -9.63 41.22
CA TRP A 45 4.69 -8.81 42.36
C TRP A 45 5.90 -8.01 42.85
N VAL A 46 5.83 -6.68 42.82
CA VAL A 46 6.82 -5.82 43.49
C VAL A 46 6.15 -5.16 44.68
N ARG A 47 6.66 -5.43 45.90
CA ARG A 47 6.24 -4.77 47.15
C ARG A 47 6.68 -3.29 47.13
N ALA A 48 5.76 -2.37 47.37
CA ALA A 48 6.09 -0.99 47.70
C ALA A 48 6.57 -0.89 49.17
N PRO A 49 7.57 -0.04 49.49
CA PRO A 49 7.99 0.18 50.87
C PRO A 49 7.01 1.10 51.62
N ALA A 50 6.84 0.84 52.93
CA ALA A 50 5.95 1.57 53.82
C ALA A 50 6.50 2.97 54.15
N LEU A 51 5.63 4.00 54.10
CA LEU A 51 5.92 5.34 54.60
C LEU A 51 5.57 5.41 56.10
N THR A 52 6.54 5.73 56.93
CA THR A 52 6.36 6.06 58.35
C THR A 52 6.06 7.56 58.47
N ILE A 53 4.91 7.92 59.07
CA ILE A 53 4.57 9.31 59.41
C ILE A 53 5.03 9.56 60.85
N ASN A 54 5.76 10.66 61.07
CA ASN A 54 6.19 11.09 62.40
C ASN A 54 5.41 12.36 62.77
N ASP A 55 4.55 12.26 63.77
CA ASP A 55 3.79 13.36 64.34
C ASP A 55 4.71 14.28 65.15
N LYS A 56 4.71 15.59 64.84
CA LYS A 56 4.80 16.67 65.84
C LYS A 56 4.64 18.07 65.24
N ALA A 57 3.76 18.83 65.91
CA ALA A 57 3.72 20.28 66.11
C ALA A 57 2.88 21.15 65.15
N GLY A 58 1.85 21.77 65.73
CA GLY A 58 1.62 23.22 65.63
C GLY A 58 0.40 23.68 64.81
N ALA A 59 -0.67 24.08 65.50
CA ALA A 59 -1.83 24.78 64.92
C ALA A 59 -1.59 26.30 64.83
N VAL A 60 -1.95 26.97 63.71
CA VAL A 60 -2.73 28.24 63.58
C VAL A 60 -3.09 28.49 62.07
N PRO A 61 -3.93 29.48 61.65
CA PRO A 61 -5.35 29.32 61.28
C PRO A 61 -5.67 29.51 59.77
N PHE A 62 -6.94 29.29 59.45
CA PHE A 62 -7.64 29.52 58.18
C PHE A 62 -7.17 30.74 57.37
N GLY A 63 -6.74 30.48 56.13
CA GLY A 63 -6.57 31.45 55.06
C GLY A 63 -6.72 30.74 53.72
N SER A 64 -7.66 31.20 52.90
CA SER A 64 -7.98 30.71 51.55
C SER A 64 -6.73 30.49 50.70
N MET A 65 -6.47 29.24 50.29
CA MET A 65 -5.39 28.91 49.37
C MET A 65 -5.97 28.20 48.14
N VAL A 66 -5.93 28.92 47.02
CA VAL A 66 -6.14 28.41 45.67
C VAL A 66 -5.09 27.33 45.41
N LEU A 67 -5.53 26.10 45.14
CA LEU A 67 -4.66 25.01 44.71
C LEU A 67 -4.23 25.24 43.26
N THR A 68 -3.13 25.96 43.06
CA THR A 68 -2.35 25.86 41.81
C THR A 68 -1.55 24.55 41.89
N HIS A 69 -2.03 23.52 41.19
CA HIS A 69 -1.25 22.29 40.98
C HIS A 69 -0.10 22.59 40.02
N SER A 70 1.05 22.96 40.57
CA SER A 70 2.35 22.80 39.91
C SER A 70 2.80 21.36 40.12
N CYS A 71 2.43 20.48 39.19
CA CYS A 71 3.11 19.19 39.08
C CYS A 71 4.46 19.43 38.38
N ARG A 72 5.52 19.51 39.17
CA ARG A 72 6.87 19.26 38.69
C ARG A 72 6.93 17.82 38.20
N GLU A 73 6.94 17.65 36.88
CA GLU A 73 7.32 16.40 36.25
C GLU A 73 8.75 16.06 36.70
N SER A 74 8.86 15.04 37.54
CA SER A 74 10.12 14.35 37.76
C SER A 74 10.34 13.49 36.53
N ILE A 75 11.01 14.07 35.53
CA ILE A 75 11.48 13.34 34.35
C ILE A 75 12.46 12.29 34.85
N ILE A 76 12.01 11.04 34.97
CA ILE A 76 12.89 9.88 34.89
C ILE A 76 13.40 9.91 33.46
N LEU A 77 14.55 10.55 33.26
CA LEU A 77 15.31 10.54 32.01
C LEU A 77 15.92 9.14 31.89
N CYS A 78 15.05 8.16 31.62
CA CYS A 78 15.46 6.81 31.31
C CYS A 78 16.32 6.87 30.04
N ARG A 79 17.42 6.14 30.03
CA ARG A 79 18.39 6.03 28.93
C ARG A 79 17.76 5.38 27.68
N THR A 80 16.74 6.00 27.08
CA THR A 80 16.00 5.48 25.91
C THR A 80 16.59 5.95 24.58
N ARG A 81 17.23 7.13 24.54
CA ARG A 81 17.77 7.68 23.28
C ARG A 81 18.87 6.83 22.64
N THR A 82 19.76 6.23 23.43
CA THR A 82 20.86 5.40 22.90
C THR A 82 20.34 4.07 22.34
N ASN A 83 19.34 3.48 23.00
CA ASN A 83 18.79 2.19 22.61
C ASN A 83 17.91 2.30 21.35
N ASP A 84 17.11 3.36 21.22
CA ASP A 84 16.23 3.55 20.06
C ASP A 84 17.02 3.88 18.78
N GLN A 85 18.13 4.63 18.89
CA GLN A 85 19.00 4.91 17.73
C GLN A 85 19.74 3.65 17.28
N GLU A 86 20.26 2.85 18.22
CA GLU A 86 20.93 1.59 17.91
C GLU A 86 19.97 0.58 17.27
N LEU A 87 18.76 0.46 17.82
CA LEU A 87 17.72 -0.38 17.21
C LEU A 87 17.35 0.10 15.80
N ARG A 88 17.28 1.40 15.53
CA ARG A 88 17.01 1.93 14.18
C ARG A 88 18.08 1.55 13.16
N MET A 89 19.34 1.36 13.56
CA MET A 89 20.40 0.93 12.64
C MET A 89 20.25 -0.52 12.15
N HIS A 90 19.43 -1.34 12.82
CA HIS A 90 19.18 -2.74 12.47
C HIS A 90 17.84 -2.97 11.78
N ASN A 91 17.10 -1.90 11.43
CA ASN A 91 15.78 -2.01 10.84
C ASN A 91 15.71 -1.36 9.46
N ILE A 92 14.94 -1.97 8.57
CA ILE A 92 14.48 -1.31 7.35
C ILE A 92 13.39 -0.30 7.76
N PRO A 93 13.53 1.00 7.44
CA PRO A 93 12.55 2.00 7.84
C PRO A 93 11.22 1.78 7.11
N VAL A 94 10.11 1.91 7.85
CA VAL A 94 8.76 1.91 7.26
C VAL A 94 8.30 3.36 7.09
N LEU A 95 8.20 3.80 5.85
CA LEU A 95 7.85 5.17 5.48
C LEU A 95 6.40 5.24 4.98
N HIS A 96 5.75 6.36 5.26
CA HIS A 96 4.38 6.64 4.86
C HIS A 96 4.30 8.02 4.23
N VAL A 97 3.75 8.11 3.03
CA VAL A 97 3.52 9.38 2.34
C VAL A 97 2.09 9.48 1.80
N CYS A 98 1.61 10.71 1.67
CA CYS A 98 0.30 11.01 1.13
C CYS A 98 0.39 12.21 0.18
N GLY A 99 -0.17 12.07 -1.02
CA GLY A 99 -0.28 13.12 -2.03
C GLY A 99 -1.68 13.14 -2.64
N THR A 100 -2.09 14.30 -3.15
CA THR A 100 -3.38 14.43 -3.84
C THR A 100 -3.35 13.68 -5.17
N SER A 101 -2.39 14.01 -6.03
CA SER A 101 -2.18 13.38 -7.34
C SER A 101 -1.03 12.36 -7.33
N LEU A 102 -0.95 11.56 -8.40
CA LEU A 102 0.12 10.59 -8.60
C LEU A 102 1.50 11.26 -8.53
N ALA A 103 1.72 12.32 -9.31
CA ALA A 103 3.01 13.02 -9.34
C ALA A 103 3.42 13.56 -7.96
N ALA A 104 2.48 14.15 -7.22
CA ALA A 104 2.73 14.71 -5.90
C ALA A 104 3.07 13.63 -4.86
N ALA A 105 2.39 12.48 -4.90
CA ALA A 105 2.66 11.37 -3.99
C ALA A 105 4.01 10.70 -4.30
N TYR A 106 4.33 10.53 -5.59
CA TYR A 106 5.59 9.94 -6.05
C TYR A 106 6.80 10.81 -5.66
N GLU A 107 6.77 12.12 -5.90
CA GLU A 107 7.86 13.01 -5.49
C GLU A 107 8.09 12.96 -3.98
N LYS A 108 7.01 13.01 -3.19
CA LYS A 108 7.10 12.87 -1.72
C LYS A 108 7.70 11.52 -1.31
N ALA A 109 7.37 10.44 -2.00
CA ALA A 109 7.94 9.12 -1.73
C ALA A 109 9.46 9.11 -1.96
N LEU A 110 9.92 9.65 -3.11
CA LEU A 110 11.34 9.75 -3.43
C LEU A 110 12.11 10.61 -2.42
N ILE A 111 11.55 11.76 -2.03
CA ILE A 111 12.15 12.64 -1.01
C ILE A 111 12.24 11.92 0.34
N ALA A 112 11.17 11.21 0.74
CA ALA A 112 11.14 10.48 2.00
C ALA A 112 12.18 9.35 2.03
N LEU A 113 12.31 8.59 0.93
CA LEU A 113 13.35 7.57 0.77
C LEU A 113 14.74 8.21 0.80
N HIS A 114 14.98 9.28 0.04
CA HIS A 114 16.27 9.97 0.01
C HIS A 114 16.72 10.46 1.40
N ALA A 115 15.78 10.99 2.19
CA ALA A 115 16.08 11.54 3.50
C ALA A 115 16.15 10.50 4.63
N ASN A 116 15.37 9.41 4.55
CA ASN A 116 15.16 8.49 5.68
C ASN A 116 15.36 7.01 5.35
N GLY A 117 15.69 6.68 4.11
CA GLY A 117 16.05 5.33 3.68
C GLY A 117 17.41 4.91 4.23
N ILE A 118 17.74 3.64 4.05
CA ILE A 118 19.02 3.07 4.48
C ILE A 118 19.85 2.62 3.28
N PRO A 119 21.18 2.76 3.33
CA PRO A 119 22.04 2.11 2.35
C PRO A 119 22.01 0.59 2.59
N PHE A 120 21.69 -0.18 1.56
CA PHE A 120 21.58 -1.63 1.62
C PHE A 120 22.02 -2.28 0.31
N ARG A 121 22.56 -3.49 0.39
CA ARG A 121 23.00 -4.26 -0.78
C ARG A 121 21.85 -5.08 -1.35
N THR A 122 21.93 -5.39 -2.64
CA THR A 122 20.98 -6.27 -3.33
C THR A 122 21.72 -7.31 -4.17
N GLN A 123 21.06 -8.43 -4.48
CA GLN A 123 21.61 -9.49 -5.34
C GLN A 123 21.89 -9.03 -6.78
N TYR A 124 21.40 -7.85 -7.17
CA TYR A 124 21.58 -7.27 -8.50
C TYR A 124 22.75 -6.29 -8.59
N ASP A 125 23.40 -5.96 -7.46
CA ASP A 125 24.56 -5.06 -7.44
C ASP A 125 25.76 -5.70 -8.16
N LYS A 126 26.42 -4.95 -9.05
CA LYS A 126 27.67 -5.36 -9.69
C LYS A 126 28.90 -4.96 -8.86
N PRO A 127 30.06 -5.60 -9.05
CA PRO A 127 31.30 -5.19 -8.39
C PRO A 127 31.60 -3.70 -8.64
N GLY A 128 31.63 -2.92 -7.57
CA GLY A 128 31.89 -1.47 -7.62
C GLY A 128 30.64 -0.59 -7.60
N ASP A 129 29.44 -1.16 -7.70
CA ASP A 129 28.21 -0.39 -7.54
C ASP A 129 28.11 0.16 -6.10
N PRO A 130 27.64 1.41 -5.91
CA PRO A 130 27.29 1.92 -4.60
C PRO A 130 26.19 1.06 -3.95
N LEU A 131 26.02 1.19 -2.63
CA LEU A 131 24.86 0.59 -1.97
C LEU A 131 23.57 1.24 -2.48
N SER A 132 22.56 0.41 -2.70
CA SER A 132 21.21 0.86 -3.01
C SER A 132 20.60 1.57 -1.80
N LEU A 133 19.62 2.45 -2.04
CA LEU A 133 18.86 3.09 -0.96
C LEU A 133 17.51 2.39 -0.83
N ASP A 134 17.15 1.92 0.37
CA ASP A 134 15.97 1.07 0.58
C ASP A 134 15.10 1.51 1.78
N CYS A 135 13.79 1.24 1.69
CA CYS A 135 12.81 1.31 2.76
C CYS A 135 11.60 0.41 2.46
N THR A 136 10.79 0.09 3.47
CA THR A 136 9.41 -0.32 3.23
C THR A 136 8.56 0.95 3.03
N MET A 137 7.78 1.02 1.96
CA MET A 137 7.05 2.24 1.60
C MET A 137 5.53 2.01 1.53
N ASN A 138 4.78 2.95 2.10
CA ASN A 138 3.34 3.10 1.90
C ASN A 138 3.03 4.46 1.27
N ILE A 139 2.58 4.46 0.02
CA ILE A 139 2.18 5.67 -0.71
C ILE A 139 0.66 5.72 -0.78
N THR A 140 0.05 6.84 -0.39
CA THR A 140 -1.37 7.10 -0.62
C THR A 140 -1.54 8.21 -1.64
N VAL A 141 -2.26 7.92 -2.73
CA VAL A 141 -2.72 8.90 -3.71
C VAL A 141 -4.22 9.11 -3.49
N LEU A 142 -4.63 10.30 -3.08
CA LEU A 142 -6.02 10.56 -2.68
C LEU A 142 -6.96 10.58 -3.90
N ASP A 143 -6.52 11.18 -5.00
CA ASP A 143 -7.24 11.24 -6.27
C ASP A 143 -6.27 10.85 -7.40
N PRO A 144 -6.20 9.56 -7.75
CA PRO A 144 -5.22 9.03 -8.70
C PRO A 144 -5.31 9.59 -10.12
N LEU A 145 -6.45 10.19 -10.50
CA LEU A 145 -6.64 10.81 -11.82
C LEU A 145 -6.56 12.34 -11.78
N SER A 146 -6.26 12.93 -10.61
CA SER A 146 -6.10 14.38 -10.49
C SER A 146 -4.81 14.88 -11.13
N GLU A 147 -4.88 16.12 -11.61
CA GLU A 147 -3.74 16.83 -12.16
C GLU A 147 -2.94 17.59 -11.08
N PRO A 148 -1.63 17.77 -11.28
CA PRO A 148 -0.82 17.17 -12.35
C PRO A 148 -0.58 15.68 -12.06
N MET A 149 -0.81 14.83 -13.06
CA MET A 149 -0.72 13.37 -12.90
C MET A 149 0.71 12.85 -13.19
N ILE A 150 1.44 13.47 -14.12
CA ILE A 150 2.73 12.94 -14.60
C ILE A 150 3.90 13.69 -13.96
N HIS A 151 4.81 12.96 -13.34
CA HIS A 151 6.08 13.51 -12.86
C HIS A 151 7.19 13.31 -13.91
N LYS A 152 8.11 14.27 -14.07
CA LYS A 152 9.19 14.20 -15.07
C LYS A 152 10.39 13.35 -14.64
N ALA A 153 10.53 13.09 -13.35
CA ALA A 153 11.66 12.35 -12.79
C ALA A 153 11.40 10.82 -12.77
N PHE A 154 11.33 10.22 -13.95
CA PHE A 154 11.48 8.78 -14.17
C PHE A 154 12.23 8.56 -15.49
N PRO A 155 12.94 7.44 -15.67
CA PRO A 155 13.73 7.18 -16.87
C PRO A 155 12.85 6.61 -18.00
N GLY A 156 11.95 7.44 -18.53
CA GLY A 156 11.07 7.11 -19.65
C GLY A 156 10.33 8.34 -20.22
N GLY A 157 9.62 8.13 -21.32
CA GLY A 157 8.78 9.10 -22.02
C GLY A 157 7.28 8.86 -21.82
N ILE A 158 6.47 9.67 -22.49
CA ILE A 158 5.00 9.55 -22.46
C ILE A 158 4.56 8.32 -23.27
N GLU A 159 5.29 7.99 -24.32
CA GLU A 159 5.12 6.83 -25.17
C GLU A 159 5.37 5.52 -24.38
N ASP A 160 6.39 5.51 -23.52
CA ASP A 160 6.67 4.38 -22.63
C ASP A 160 5.52 4.15 -21.64
N LEU A 161 4.89 5.23 -21.15
CA LEU A 161 3.69 5.10 -20.31
C LEU A 161 2.53 4.45 -21.08
N ARG A 162 2.32 4.79 -22.35
CA ARG A 162 1.29 4.16 -23.18
C ARG A 162 1.60 2.68 -23.42
N GLU A 163 2.84 2.36 -23.78
CA GLU A 163 3.28 0.99 -23.99
C GLU A 163 3.09 0.13 -22.74
N TYR A 164 3.44 0.67 -21.57
CA TYR A 164 3.29 -0.02 -20.29
C TYR A 164 1.80 -0.25 -19.92
N VAL A 165 0.91 0.69 -20.25
CA VAL A 165 -0.55 0.49 -20.08
C VAL A 165 -1.05 -0.62 -20.98
N MET A 166 -0.62 -0.66 -22.24
CA MET A 166 -0.98 -1.73 -23.18
C MET A 166 -0.45 -3.10 -22.71
N GLU A 167 0.75 -3.15 -22.13
CA GLU A 167 1.30 -4.36 -21.52
C GLU A 167 0.41 -4.87 -20.37
N LEU A 168 -0.04 -3.98 -19.48
CA LEU A 168 -0.99 -4.33 -18.42
C LEU A 168 -2.39 -4.70 -18.93
N GLN A 169 -2.71 -4.40 -20.19
CA GLN A 169 -3.93 -4.82 -20.89
C GLN A 169 -3.73 -6.12 -21.70
N GLY A 170 -2.57 -6.78 -21.56
CA GLY A 170 -2.30 -8.08 -22.17
C GLY A 170 -1.73 -8.03 -23.57
N ALA A 171 -1.37 -6.85 -24.09
CA ALA A 171 -0.88 -6.71 -25.46
C ALA A 171 0.42 -7.48 -25.74
N LYS A 172 1.13 -7.94 -24.71
CA LYS A 172 2.41 -8.67 -24.80
C LYS A 172 2.41 -10.01 -24.06
N ASP A 173 1.26 -10.59 -23.77
CA ASP A 173 1.18 -11.86 -23.03
C ASP A 173 1.84 -13.06 -23.76
N HIS A 174 2.08 -12.93 -25.06
CA HIS A 174 2.79 -13.90 -25.90
C HIS A 174 4.32 -13.67 -25.93
N TRP A 175 4.83 -12.61 -25.30
CA TRP A 175 6.27 -12.33 -25.16
C TRP A 175 6.90 -13.03 -23.96
N VAL A 176 6.23 -14.06 -23.44
CA VAL A 176 6.74 -14.87 -22.33
C VAL A 176 7.40 -16.14 -22.85
N LYS A 177 8.45 -16.56 -22.17
CA LYS A 177 9.24 -17.71 -22.54
C LYS A 177 8.48 -19.02 -22.35
N ASN A 178 8.96 -20.07 -23.02
CA ASN A 178 8.64 -21.44 -22.65
C ASN A 178 9.48 -21.81 -21.42
N MET A 179 8.84 -22.14 -20.30
CA MET A 179 9.51 -22.36 -19.02
C MET A 179 10.50 -23.54 -19.01
N ASN A 180 10.29 -24.53 -19.88
CA ASN A 180 11.16 -25.70 -20.02
C ASN A 180 12.23 -25.53 -21.11
N ASP A 181 12.34 -24.33 -21.71
CA ASP A 181 13.38 -24.00 -22.67
C ASP A 181 14.42 -23.06 -22.00
N PRO A 182 15.62 -23.56 -21.65
CA PRO A 182 16.64 -22.76 -20.98
C PRO A 182 17.29 -21.71 -21.91
N ASP A 183 17.15 -21.86 -23.23
CA ASP A 183 17.72 -20.94 -24.22
C ASP A 183 16.74 -19.81 -24.60
N ASP A 184 15.48 -19.91 -24.16
CA ASP A 184 14.45 -18.90 -24.38
C ASP A 184 14.62 -17.71 -23.42
N THR A 185 15.13 -16.60 -23.94
CA THR A 185 15.46 -15.39 -23.17
C THR A 185 14.29 -14.40 -23.06
N ARG A 186 13.08 -14.79 -23.46
CA ARG A 186 11.87 -13.97 -23.32
C ARG A 186 11.47 -13.83 -21.84
N TRP A 187 10.45 -13.02 -21.55
CA TRP A 187 10.06 -12.73 -20.18
C TRP A 187 9.53 -13.97 -19.44
N GLU A 188 9.79 -14.05 -18.14
CA GLU A 188 9.26 -15.12 -17.28
C GLU A 188 7.73 -15.08 -17.16
N TYR A 189 7.16 -13.87 -17.22
CA TYR A 189 5.74 -13.61 -17.07
C TYR A 189 5.39 -12.20 -17.56
N THR A 190 4.11 -11.94 -17.81
CA THR A 190 3.54 -10.59 -17.75
C THR A 190 2.61 -10.49 -16.55
N TYR A 191 2.43 -9.29 -15.98
CA TYR A 191 1.45 -9.12 -14.91
C TYR A 191 0.04 -9.47 -15.36
N HIS A 192 -0.33 -9.08 -16.58
CA HIS A 192 -1.66 -9.35 -17.10
C HIS A 192 -1.93 -10.85 -17.23
N GLN A 193 -1.02 -11.64 -17.81
CA GLN A 193 -1.15 -13.10 -17.87
C GLN A 193 -1.34 -13.71 -16.49
N ARG A 194 -0.56 -13.26 -15.49
CA ARG A 194 -0.67 -13.75 -14.10
C ARG A 194 -2.02 -13.37 -13.47
N LEU A 195 -2.69 -12.31 -13.92
CA LEU A 195 -4.00 -11.89 -13.42
C LEU A 195 -5.16 -12.57 -14.18
N GLN A 196 -5.09 -12.67 -15.51
CA GLN A 196 -6.15 -13.19 -16.38
C GLN A 196 -6.11 -14.71 -16.58
N ALA A 197 -4.93 -15.31 -16.55
CA ALA A 197 -4.73 -16.74 -16.78
C ALA A 197 -3.95 -17.37 -15.62
N TYR A 198 -4.32 -17.03 -14.38
CA TYR A 198 -3.62 -17.51 -13.20
C TYR A 198 -3.63 -19.03 -13.12
N GLY A 199 -2.45 -19.62 -12.95
CA GLY A 199 -2.19 -21.05 -12.88
C GLY A 199 -1.68 -21.65 -14.20
N MET A 200 -1.58 -20.83 -15.27
CA MET A 200 -1.05 -21.24 -16.57
C MET A 200 0.34 -20.63 -16.85
N TRP A 201 1.15 -21.37 -17.61
CA TRP A 201 2.43 -20.96 -18.18
C TRP A 201 2.61 -21.59 -19.57
N HIS A 202 3.72 -21.34 -20.25
CA HIS A 202 4.05 -21.97 -21.54
C HIS A 202 5.18 -22.98 -21.41
N GLU A 203 5.09 -24.07 -22.15
CA GLU A 203 6.14 -25.07 -22.34
C GLU A 203 6.29 -25.40 -23.83
N LEU A 204 7.51 -25.72 -24.24
CA LEU A 204 7.78 -26.29 -25.55
C LEU A 204 7.47 -27.79 -25.54
N ARG A 205 6.49 -28.23 -26.33
CA ARG A 205 6.13 -29.65 -26.54
C ARG A 205 6.09 -29.93 -28.03
N ASP A 206 6.80 -30.96 -28.47
CA ASP A 206 6.97 -31.31 -29.89
C ASP A 206 7.42 -30.10 -30.76
N GLY A 207 8.28 -29.26 -30.20
CA GLY A 207 8.79 -28.05 -30.88
C GLY A 207 7.79 -26.90 -30.99
N LYS A 208 6.68 -26.92 -30.24
CA LYS A 208 5.65 -25.88 -30.27
C LYS A 208 5.33 -25.34 -28.86
N PRO A 209 5.21 -24.01 -28.70
CA PRO A 209 4.68 -23.43 -27.48
C PRO A 209 3.30 -23.99 -27.17
N THR A 210 3.12 -24.50 -25.97
CA THR A 210 1.88 -25.12 -25.48
C THR A 210 1.58 -24.59 -24.09
N GLU A 211 0.32 -24.21 -23.84
CA GLU A 211 -0.14 -23.81 -22.51
C GLU A 211 -0.07 -25.01 -21.55
N ALA A 212 0.54 -24.82 -20.40
CA ALA A 212 0.70 -25.80 -19.33
C ALA A 212 0.14 -25.22 -18.02
N GLY A 213 -0.34 -26.08 -17.13
CA GLY A 213 -1.01 -25.66 -15.90
C GLY A 213 -2.06 -26.64 -15.42
N LEU A 214 -2.37 -26.59 -14.12
CA LEU A 214 -3.44 -27.38 -13.51
C LEU A 214 -4.79 -26.67 -13.54
N MET A 215 -4.77 -25.33 -13.61
CA MET A 215 -5.96 -24.49 -13.56
C MET A 215 -5.71 -23.17 -14.28
N LYS A 216 -6.73 -22.65 -14.96
CA LYS A 216 -6.75 -21.33 -15.57
C LYS A 216 -7.82 -20.49 -14.90
N ILE A 217 -7.41 -19.47 -14.16
CA ILE A 217 -8.32 -18.61 -13.40
C ILE A 217 -8.21 -17.17 -13.91
N ASP A 218 -9.31 -16.66 -14.43
CA ASP A 218 -9.48 -15.24 -14.73
C ASP A 218 -9.85 -14.48 -13.46
N GLN A 219 -8.82 -13.94 -12.79
CA GLN A 219 -9.02 -13.19 -11.55
C GLN A 219 -9.61 -11.81 -11.82
N ILE A 220 -9.42 -11.25 -13.03
CA ILE A 220 -9.95 -9.94 -13.43
C ILE A 220 -11.47 -10.02 -13.47
N GLU A 221 -12.01 -10.98 -14.23
CA GLU A 221 -13.45 -11.22 -14.30
C GLU A 221 -14.02 -11.60 -12.93
N ALA A 222 -13.34 -12.47 -12.17
CA ALA A 222 -13.80 -12.86 -10.84
C ALA A 222 -13.93 -11.66 -9.87
N VAL A 223 -13.02 -10.69 -9.95
CA VAL A 223 -13.08 -9.45 -9.17
C VAL A 223 -14.21 -8.54 -9.65
N ILE A 224 -14.35 -8.33 -10.96
CA ILE A 224 -15.42 -7.52 -11.54
C ILE A 224 -16.79 -8.07 -11.11
N SER A 225 -17.03 -9.36 -11.35
CA SER A 225 -18.24 -10.08 -10.95
C SER A 225 -18.54 -9.91 -9.44
N LYS A 226 -17.52 -9.99 -8.58
CA LYS A 226 -17.68 -9.77 -7.13
C LYS A 226 -18.06 -8.33 -6.79
N LEU A 227 -17.45 -7.34 -7.44
CA LEU A 227 -17.72 -5.93 -7.20
C LEU A 227 -19.11 -5.52 -7.69
N VAL A 228 -19.59 -6.09 -8.80
CA VAL A 228 -20.95 -5.88 -9.31
C VAL A 228 -21.98 -6.47 -8.35
N ALA A 229 -21.77 -7.72 -7.92
CA ALA A 229 -22.71 -8.41 -7.04
C ALA A 229 -22.68 -7.88 -5.59
N GLN A 230 -21.51 -7.50 -5.09
CA GLN A 230 -21.31 -7.03 -3.73
C GLN A 230 -20.21 -5.95 -3.67
N PRO A 231 -20.55 -4.67 -3.96
CA PRO A 231 -19.58 -3.58 -4.07
C PRO A 231 -18.71 -3.39 -2.82
N PHE A 232 -19.28 -3.60 -1.63
CA PHE A 232 -18.60 -3.45 -0.35
C PHE A 232 -17.76 -4.67 0.08
N THR A 233 -17.61 -5.68 -0.79
CA THR A 233 -16.89 -6.92 -0.47
C THR A 233 -15.45 -6.66 0.00
N ARG A 234 -14.94 -7.57 0.82
CA ARG A 234 -13.53 -7.59 1.25
C ARG A 234 -12.70 -8.61 0.47
N GLN A 235 -13.33 -9.33 -0.45
CA GLN A 235 -12.77 -10.50 -1.15
C GLN A 235 -12.42 -10.23 -2.61
N ALA A 236 -12.58 -9.00 -3.09
CA ALA A 236 -12.16 -8.60 -4.44
C ALA A 236 -10.63 -8.41 -4.44
N GLN A 237 -9.90 -9.49 -4.71
CA GLN A 237 -8.44 -9.52 -4.72
C GLN A 237 -7.94 -10.43 -5.83
N MET A 238 -6.83 -10.01 -6.45
CA MET A 238 -6.05 -10.81 -7.39
C MET A 238 -4.62 -10.95 -6.87
N ILE A 239 -3.93 -12.01 -7.27
CA ILE A 239 -2.53 -12.28 -6.94
C ILE A 239 -1.76 -12.73 -8.19
N THR A 240 -0.43 -12.68 -8.12
CA THR A 240 0.45 -13.06 -9.24
C THR A 240 1.40 -14.20 -8.87
N TRP A 241 1.72 -14.34 -7.58
CA TRP A 241 2.65 -15.34 -7.07
C TRP A 241 2.10 -16.76 -7.20
N MET A 242 2.89 -17.64 -7.79
CA MET A 242 2.64 -19.07 -7.99
C MET A 242 3.77 -19.85 -7.31
N PRO A 243 3.56 -20.40 -6.11
CA PRO A 243 4.63 -21.06 -5.35
C PRO A 243 5.32 -22.22 -6.08
N ASN A 244 4.64 -22.87 -7.02
CA ASN A 244 5.20 -23.95 -7.83
C ASN A 244 6.21 -23.49 -8.89
N ILE A 245 6.30 -22.17 -9.16
CA ILE A 245 7.18 -21.58 -10.18
C ILE A 245 8.12 -20.55 -9.54
N ASP A 246 7.55 -19.63 -8.77
CA ASP A 246 8.23 -18.38 -8.42
C ASP A 246 9.25 -18.53 -7.26
N LEU A 247 9.34 -19.71 -6.64
CA LEU A 247 10.39 -20.00 -5.65
C LEU A 247 11.77 -20.17 -6.27
N ASP A 248 11.84 -20.65 -7.51
CA ASP A 248 13.10 -20.98 -8.21
C ASP A 248 13.31 -20.12 -9.47
N CYS A 249 12.31 -19.33 -9.87
CA CYS A 249 12.38 -18.43 -11.02
C CYS A 249 13.44 -17.34 -10.80
N TYR A 250 14.19 -17.00 -11.87
CA TYR A 250 15.22 -15.97 -11.84
C TYR A 250 14.64 -14.57 -11.57
N ASP A 251 13.56 -14.23 -12.28
CA ASP A 251 12.83 -12.98 -12.11
C ASP A 251 11.36 -13.27 -11.74
N PRO A 252 11.04 -13.50 -10.44
CA PRO A 252 9.67 -13.76 -10.02
C PRO A 252 8.82 -12.47 -9.97
N PRO A 253 7.48 -12.55 -9.93
CA PRO A 253 6.62 -11.37 -9.95
C PRO A 253 6.88 -10.42 -8.79
N CYS A 254 7.06 -9.12 -9.09
CA CYS A 254 7.25 -8.07 -8.08
C CYS A 254 5.92 -7.62 -7.47
N LEU A 255 4.89 -7.36 -8.29
CA LEU A 255 3.50 -7.26 -7.84
C LEU A 255 3.12 -8.55 -7.11
N GLN A 256 2.45 -8.45 -5.95
CA GLN A 256 1.97 -9.58 -5.16
C GLN A 256 0.45 -9.67 -5.14
N SER A 257 -0.22 -8.52 -4.99
CA SER A 257 -1.68 -8.49 -4.94
C SER A 257 -2.26 -7.14 -5.34
N VAL A 258 -3.43 -7.18 -5.95
CA VAL A 258 -4.30 -6.02 -6.20
C VAL A 258 -5.63 -6.27 -5.50
N TRP A 259 -6.06 -5.33 -4.66
CA TRP A 259 -7.30 -5.43 -3.88
C TRP A 259 -8.19 -4.23 -4.14
N TYR A 260 -9.49 -4.49 -4.28
CA TYR A 260 -10.49 -3.47 -4.54
C TYR A 260 -11.64 -3.51 -3.53
N ARG A 261 -12.25 -2.34 -3.34
CA ARG A 261 -13.52 -2.20 -2.62
C ARG A 261 -14.24 -0.94 -3.02
N ILE A 262 -15.55 -1.02 -3.17
CA ILE A 262 -16.38 0.13 -3.52
C ILE A 262 -17.08 0.66 -2.26
N ILE A 263 -17.09 1.99 -2.15
CA ILE A 263 -17.97 2.72 -1.26
C ILE A 263 -19.05 3.36 -2.14
N GLU A 264 -20.33 3.16 -1.81
CA GLU A 264 -21.43 3.88 -2.44
C GLU A 264 -21.66 5.19 -1.68
N ASP A 265 -21.73 6.31 -2.41
CA ASP A 265 -22.15 7.59 -1.86
C ASP A 265 -23.68 7.56 -1.68
N GLU A 266 -24.15 7.62 -0.44
CA GLU A 266 -25.59 7.53 -0.13
C GLU A 266 -26.41 8.69 -0.71
N LYS A 267 -25.79 9.83 -1.06
CA LYS A 267 -26.48 11.00 -1.61
C LYS A 267 -26.57 10.95 -3.13
N THR A 268 -25.49 10.59 -3.81
CA THR A 268 -25.44 10.60 -5.28
C THR A 268 -25.74 9.22 -5.88
N GLY A 269 -25.52 8.16 -5.12
CA GLY A 269 -25.54 6.78 -5.61
C GLY A 269 -24.31 6.41 -6.44
N ASP A 270 -23.30 7.29 -6.53
CA ASP A 270 -22.04 7.03 -7.21
C ASP A 270 -21.20 6.00 -6.44
N TYR A 271 -20.50 5.14 -7.19
CA TYR A 271 -19.54 4.19 -6.66
C TYR A 271 -18.12 4.77 -6.65
N TRP A 272 -17.42 4.59 -5.54
CA TRP A 272 -16.05 5.04 -5.32
C TRP A 272 -15.12 3.84 -5.12
N LEU A 273 -14.42 3.46 -6.19
CA LEU A 273 -13.52 2.29 -6.23
C LEU A 273 -12.19 2.61 -5.53
N ASN A 274 -11.99 2.03 -4.35
CA ASN A 274 -10.73 2.10 -3.61
C ASN A 274 -9.82 0.95 -4.04
N CYS A 275 -8.53 1.24 -4.17
CA CYS A 275 -7.53 0.27 -4.60
C CYS A 275 -6.36 0.19 -3.60
N ASN A 276 -5.92 -1.03 -3.28
CA ASN A 276 -4.67 -1.30 -2.57
C ASN A 276 -3.82 -2.25 -3.41
N ILE A 277 -2.58 -1.85 -3.70
CA ILE A 277 -1.62 -2.62 -4.48
C ILE A 277 -0.40 -2.94 -3.62
N ARG A 278 0.10 -4.18 -3.70
CA ARG A 278 1.23 -4.66 -2.89
C ARG A 278 2.32 -5.22 -3.78
N PHE A 279 3.55 -4.77 -3.56
CA PHE A 279 4.77 -5.23 -4.21
C PHE A 279 5.74 -5.77 -3.16
N ARG A 280 6.44 -6.87 -3.46
CA ARG A 280 7.52 -7.38 -2.60
C ARG A 280 8.83 -6.60 -2.79
N SER A 281 8.99 -6.01 -3.97
CA SER A 281 10.18 -5.30 -4.40
C SER A 281 9.77 -4.34 -5.51
N ASN A 282 10.16 -3.07 -5.41
CA ASN A 282 9.80 -2.09 -6.43
C ASN A 282 10.91 -1.05 -6.58
N ASP A 283 11.53 -1.03 -7.77
CA ASP A 283 12.48 0.01 -8.15
C ASP A 283 11.77 1.37 -8.20
N ALA A 284 12.08 2.20 -7.21
CA ALA A 284 11.51 3.52 -6.99
C ALA A 284 11.84 4.49 -8.14
N TRP A 285 12.98 4.32 -8.81
CA TRP A 285 13.42 5.21 -9.88
C TRP A 285 13.05 4.66 -11.25
N GLY A 286 13.47 3.43 -11.54
CA GLY A 286 13.37 2.82 -12.86
C GLY A 286 11.99 2.32 -13.26
N ALA A 287 11.12 1.98 -12.30
CA ALA A 287 9.87 1.28 -12.60
C ALA A 287 8.62 1.83 -11.89
N ASN A 288 8.73 2.27 -10.64
CA ASN A 288 7.57 2.53 -9.78
C ASN A 288 6.59 3.54 -10.36
N PHE A 289 7.08 4.63 -10.96
CA PHE A 289 6.21 5.63 -11.57
C PHE A 289 5.34 5.02 -12.67
N MET A 290 5.95 4.28 -13.60
CA MET A 290 5.24 3.58 -14.68
C MET A 290 4.29 2.52 -14.13
N ASN A 291 4.70 1.77 -13.09
CA ASN A 291 3.84 0.79 -12.45
C ASN A 291 2.58 1.45 -11.86
N MET A 292 2.73 2.53 -11.08
CA MET A 292 1.61 3.24 -10.48
C MET A 292 0.70 3.85 -11.55
N PHE A 293 1.27 4.52 -12.56
CA PHE A 293 0.52 5.08 -13.69
C PHE A 293 -0.29 4.00 -14.41
N GLY A 294 0.38 2.91 -14.79
CA GLY A 294 -0.23 1.77 -15.48
C GLY A 294 -1.37 1.14 -14.68
N PHE A 295 -1.18 0.90 -13.38
CA PHE A 295 -2.22 0.30 -12.55
C PHE A 295 -3.38 1.24 -12.23
N ILE A 296 -3.16 2.56 -12.22
CA ILE A 296 -4.25 3.54 -12.15
C ILE A 296 -5.13 3.44 -13.39
N LEU A 297 -4.54 3.41 -14.58
CA LEU A 297 -5.30 3.28 -15.82
C LEU A 297 -5.91 1.88 -15.97
N PHE A 298 -5.23 0.81 -15.58
CA PHE A 298 -5.82 -0.53 -15.49
C PHE A 298 -7.06 -0.53 -14.57
N SER A 299 -6.95 0.07 -13.38
CA SER A 299 -8.07 0.16 -12.44
C SER A 299 -9.24 0.99 -13.00
N ARG A 300 -8.94 2.02 -13.80
CA ARG A 300 -9.95 2.85 -14.46
C ARG A 300 -10.61 2.13 -15.64
N GLU A 301 -9.81 1.74 -16.62
CA GLU A 301 -10.23 1.28 -17.94
C GLU A 301 -10.69 -0.18 -17.96
N VAL A 302 -10.11 -1.03 -17.10
CA VAL A 302 -10.45 -2.47 -17.07
C VAL A 302 -11.45 -2.77 -15.95
N ILE A 303 -11.18 -2.29 -14.74
CA ILE A 303 -12.02 -2.64 -13.57
C ILE A 303 -13.22 -1.71 -13.43
N ALA A 304 -13.00 -0.40 -13.31
CA ALA A 304 -14.08 0.54 -13.03
C ALA A 304 -15.08 0.66 -14.18
N ASP A 305 -14.59 0.71 -15.43
CA ASP A 305 -15.46 0.82 -16.61
C ASP A 305 -16.35 -0.41 -16.81
N GLU A 306 -15.83 -1.62 -16.62
CA GLU A 306 -16.64 -2.84 -16.74
C GLU A 306 -17.62 -2.97 -15.57
N VAL A 307 -17.22 -2.64 -14.33
CA VAL A 307 -18.16 -2.58 -13.19
C VAL A 307 -19.26 -1.54 -13.45
N GLN A 308 -18.92 -0.36 -13.97
CA GLN A 308 -19.90 0.68 -14.33
C GLN A 308 -20.90 0.17 -15.37
N LYS A 309 -20.39 -0.46 -16.43
CA LYS A 309 -21.20 -1.03 -17.50
C LYS A 309 -22.16 -2.11 -17.00
N GLN A 310 -21.69 -3.02 -16.13
CA GLN A 310 -22.52 -4.13 -15.64
C GLN A 310 -23.47 -3.74 -14.50
N SER A 311 -23.07 -2.81 -13.63
CA SER A 311 -23.91 -2.36 -12.50
C SER A 311 -24.90 -1.24 -12.87
N GLY A 312 -24.65 -0.52 -13.97
CA GLY A 312 -25.41 0.67 -14.34
C GLY A 312 -25.17 1.88 -13.42
N LYS A 313 -24.20 1.79 -12.50
CA LYS A 313 -23.81 2.86 -11.57
C LYS A 313 -22.60 3.60 -12.10
N SER A 314 -22.57 4.92 -11.92
CA SER A 314 -21.37 5.72 -12.14
C SER A 314 -20.26 5.25 -11.20
N VAL A 315 -19.08 4.91 -11.74
CA VAL A 315 -17.92 4.46 -10.95
C VAL A 315 -16.77 5.44 -11.12
N ARG A 316 -16.35 6.03 -10.00
CA ARG A 316 -15.19 6.92 -9.87
C ARG A 316 -14.06 6.18 -9.16
N LEU A 317 -12.82 6.55 -9.46
CA LEU A 317 -11.69 6.12 -8.65
C LEU A 317 -11.66 6.90 -7.34
N ALA A 318 -11.51 6.19 -6.24
CA ALA A 318 -11.13 6.75 -4.95
C ALA A 318 -9.62 6.63 -4.78
N ARG A 319 -9.14 6.61 -3.53
CA ARG A 319 -7.70 6.51 -3.26
C ARG A 319 -7.06 5.25 -3.84
N LEU A 320 -5.81 5.41 -4.28
CA LEU A 320 -4.85 4.33 -4.44
C LEU A 320 -3.96 4.30 -3.19
N ASN A 321 -3.79 3.11 -2.61
CA ASN A 321 -2.70 2.84 -1.67
C ASN A 321 -1.72 1.86 -2.31
N TRP A 322 -0.44 2.22 -2.29
CA TRP A 322 0.66 1.41 -2.81
C TRP A 322 1.56 0.99 -1.66
N HIS A 323 1.76 -0.31 -1.49
CA HIS A 323 2.66 -0.89 -0.50
C HIS A 323 3.80 -1.60 -1.20
N ALA A 324 5.04 -1.30 -0.81
CA ALA A 324 6.21 -2.01 -1.28
C ALA A 324 7.06 -2.46 -0.08
N ASP A 325 7.32 -3.76 0.03
CA ASP A 325 8.12 -4.33 1.13
C ASP A 325 9.56 -3.80 1.09
N SER A 326 10.16 -3.79 -0.11
CA SER A 326 11.39 -3.06 -0.46
C SER A 326 11.08 -2.07 -1.59
N TRP A 327 11.26 -0.78 -1.31
CA TRP A 327 11.09 0.33 -2.23
C TRP A 327 12.40 1.09 -2.31
N HIS A 328 13.11 0.93 -3.43
CA HIS A 328 14.53 1.21 -3.47
C HIS A 328 14.99 1.95 -4.73
N ILE A 329 16.09 2.68 -4.61
CA ILE A 329 16.85 3.19 -5.76
C ILE A 329 18.15 2.40 -5.82
N TYR A 330 18.41 1.73 -6.94
CA TYR A 330 19.68 1.02 -7.12
C TYR A 330 20.86 1.96 -7.00
N GLY A 331 21.96 1.49 -6.39
CA GLY A 331 23.16 2.31 -6.18
C GLY A 331 23.70 2.95 -7.46
N LYS A 332 23.65 2.21 -8.58
CA LYS A 332 24.03 2.69 -9.91
C LYS A 332 23.20 3.88 -10.42
N ASP A 333 21.95 4.00 -9.96
CA ASP A 333 20.97 4.99 -10.44
C ASP A 333 20.87 6.22 -9.53
N ILE A 334 21.49 6.19 -8.34
CA ILE A 334 21.48 7.30 -7.37
C ILE A 334 22.03 8.59 -8.01
N ALA A 335 23.10 8.50 -8.80
CA ALA A 335 23.70 9.66 -9.43
C ALA A 335 22.75 10.36 -10.43
N ASP A 336 22.03 9.59 -11.26
CA ASP A 336 21.02 10.12 -12.19
C ASP A 336 19.83 10.70 -11.42
N ALA A 337 19.34 10.00 -10.39
CA ALA A 337 18.25 10.48 -9.55
C ALA A 337 18.58 11.82 -8.86
N ARG A 338 19.82 12.00 -8.40
CA ARG A 338 20.29 13.26 -7.85
C ARG A 338 20.31 14.38 -8.87
N ALA A 339 20.91 14.13 -10.04
CA ALA A 339 21.02 15.13 -11.09
C ALA A 339 19.65 15.57 -11.65
N ARG A 340 18.68 14.65 -11.74
CA ARG A 340 17.36 14.94 -12.31
C ARG A 340 16.35 15.47 -11.30
N LEU A 341 16.44 15.07 -10.04
CA LEU A 341 15.47 15.45 -9.01
C LEU A 341 16.13 16.07 -7.78
N PHE A 342 16.90 15.29 -7.01
CA PHE A 342 17.23 15.69 -5.63
C PHE A 342 18.02 16.99 -5.54
N ASP A 343 19.02 17.19 -6.39
CA ASP A 343 19.84 18.41 -6.38
C ASP A 343 19.08 19.63 -6.99
N ARG A 344 17.88 19.41 -7.56
CA ARG A 344 17.05 20.42 -8.22
C ARG A 344 15.81 20.82 -7.42
N ILE A 345 15.45 20.08 -6.38
CA ILE A 345 14.23 20.32 -5.59
C ILE A 345 14.21 21.74 -5.01
N GLU A 346 15.34 22.22 -4.48
CA GLU A 346 15.43 23.55 -3.86
C GLU A 346 15.41 24.70 -4.88
N SER A 347 15.76 24.43 -6.14
CA SER A 347 15.91 25.44 -7.20
C SER A 347 14.80 25.41 -8.25
N THR A 348 13.85 24.47 -8.16
CA THR A 348 12.72 24.35 -9.09
C THR A 348 11.40 24.28 -8.34
N THR A 349 10.31 24.75 -8.96
CA THR A 349 8.96 24.55 -8.41
C THR A 349 8.39 23.20 -8.83
N PHE A 350 7.36 22.73 -8.13
CA PHE A 350 6.70 21.47 -8.46
C PHE A 350 6.11 21.50 -9.88
N GLU A 351 5.52 22.62 -10.29
CA GLU A 351 4.92 22.83 -11.62
C GLU A 351 5.95 22.65 -12.76
N GLN A 352 7.22 22.97 -12.50
CA GLN A 352 8.29 22.78 -13.48
C GLN A 352 8.68 21.31 -13.66
N ARG A 353 8.34 20.44 -12.71
CA ARG A 353 8.72 19.02 -12.67
C ARG A 353 7.60 18.07 -13.05
N VAL A 354 6.45 18.60 -13.47
CA VAL A 354 5.26 17.80 -13.78
C VAL A 354 4.62 18.17 -15.11
N TYR A 355 3.77 17.28 -15.60
CA TYR A 355 2.88 17.49 -16.73
C TYR A 355 1.44 17.19 -16.31
N ASN A 356 0.51 17.94 -16.89
CA ASN A 356 -0.90 17.57 -16.85
C ASN A 356 -1.15 16.50 -17.92
N PHE A 357 -1.69 15.35 -17.54
CA PHE A 357 -1.97 14.27 -18.50
C PHE A 357 -3.05 14.66 -19.52
N SER A 358 -4.01 15.49 -19.10
CA SER A 358 -5.05 16.09 -19.94
C SER A 358 -4.56 17.23 -20.85
N GLY A 359 -3.30 17.65 -20.75
CA GLY A 359 -2.74 18.66 -21.64
C GLY A 359 -2.70 18.17 -23.09
N SER A 360 -3.14 19.00 -24.05
CA SER A 360 -3.31 18.59 -25.46
C SER A 360 -2.06 17.95 -26.08
N MET A 361 -0.89 18.57 -25.87
CA MET A 361 0.39 18.04 -26.35
C MET A 361 0.73 16.68 -25.73
N ILE A 362 0.46 16.48 -24.43
CA ILE A 362 0.75 15.23 -23.75
C ILE A 362 -0.21 14.13 -24.22
N ARG A 363 -1.49 14.47 -24.41
CA ARG A 363 -2.49 13.55 -24.98
C ARG A 363 -2.14 13.14 -26.40
N GLU A 364 -1.73 14.08 -27.25
CA GLU A 364 -1.31 13.80 -28.63
C GLU A 364 -0.16 12.80 -28.66
N ILE A 365 0.93 13.03 -27.89
CA ILE A 365 2.05 12.08 -27.80
C ILE A 365 1.59 10.71 -27.30
N TYR A 366 0.77 10.68 -26.23
CA TYR A 366 0.29 9.44 -25.62
C TYR A 366 -0.60 8.62 -26.57
N ASP A 367 -1.51 9.29 -27.29
CA ASP A 367 -2.49 8.65 -28.16
C ASP A 367 -1.86 8.23 -29.50
N GLU A 368 -0.96 9.02 -30.07
CA GLU A 368 -0.26 8.70 -31.31
C GLU A 368 0.77 7.56 -31.14
N ALA A 369 1.32 7.39 -29.94
CA ALA A 369 2.26 6.30 -29.64
C ALA A 369 1.66 4.91 -29.89
N GLU A 370 0.33 4.76 -29.73
CA GLU A 370 -0.33 3.45 -29.82
C GLU A 370 -0.09 2.75 -31.17
N ALA A 371 -0.16 3.49 -32.29
CA ALA A 371 0.04 2.90 -33.60
C ALA A 371 1.48 2.36 -33.77
N ALA A 372 2.47 3.11 -33.29
CA ALA A 372 3.86 2.69 -33.31
C ALA A 372 4.10 1.46 -32.41
N ILE A 373 3.49 1.43 -31.22
CA ILE A 373 3.56 0.31 -30.28
C ILE A 373 2.95 -0.95 -30.90
N ARG A 374 1.77 -0.86 -31.52
CA ARG A 374 1.13 -2.00 -32.21
C ARG A 374 1.99 -2.55 -33.34
N ASN A 375 2.63 -1.68 -34.13
CA ASN A 375 3.55 -2.10 -35.18
C ASN A 375 4.81 -2.79 -34.61
N LYS A 376 5.36 -2.26 -33.50
CA LYS A 376 6.48 -2.90 -32.77
C LYS A 376 6.09 -4.29 -32.28
N ILE A 377 4.88 -4.46 -31.75
CA ILE A 377 4.37 -5.76 -31.31
C ILE A 377 4.23 -6.74 -32.49
N ALA A 378 3.55 -6.33 -33.55
CA ALA A 378 3.38 -7.17 -34.74
C ALA A 378 4.71 -7.57 -35.40
N GLU A 379 5.71 -6.68 -35.38
CA GLU A 379 7.05 -6.99 -35.89
C GLU A 379 7.77 -8.04 -35.04
N TYR A 380 7.65 -7.94 -33.72
CA TYR A 380 8.21 -8.92 -32.82
C TYR A 380 7.60 -10.30 -33.07
N ASP A 381 6.27 -10.38 -33.17
CA ASP A 381 5.51 -11.62 -33.37
C ASP A 381 5.79 -12.29 -34.72
N ARG A 382 6.26 -11.52 -35.69
CA ARG A 382 6.68 -12.03 -37.00
C ARG A 382 8.09 -12.63 -36.97
N THR A 383 8.91 -12.21 -36.03
CA THR A 383 10.35 -12.51 -35.98
C THR A 383 10.75 -13.50 -34.89
N HIS A 384 9.82 -13.83 -33.98
CA HIS A 384 9.97 -14.78 -32.86
C HIS A 384 8.74 -15.69 -32.82
#